data_AF-A0A3L7PVN8-F1
#
_entry.id   AF-A0A3L7PVN8-F1
#
_cell.length_a   1.000
_cell.length_b   1.000
_cell.length_c   1.000
_cell.angle_alpha   90.00
_cell.angle_beta   90.00
_cell.angle_gamma   90.00
#
_symmetry.space_group_name_H-M   'P 1'
#
loop_
_entity.id
_entity.type
_entity.pdbx_description
1 polymer ?
#
loop_
_entity_poly.entity_id
_entity_poly.type
_entity_poly.pdbx_seq_one_letter_code
_entity_poly.pdbx_strand_id
1 'polypeptide(L)' 'MRVLIRKDESRHKTRGGIVLPDQAEIPTITGRVVEVSLQVERDA' A
#
# COMPACT_ATOMS: atom_id res chain seq x y z
N MET A 1 12.87 8.06 10.13
CA MET A 1 12.04 8.81 9.16
C MET A 1 10.77 8.02 8.90
N ARG A 2 9.62 8.51 9.32
CA ARG A 2 8.31 7.88 9.11
C ARG A 2 7.64 8.58 7.92
N VAL A 3 6.90 7.83 7.10
CA VAL A 3 6.25 8.35 5.88
C VAL A 3 4.81 7.86 5.86
N LEU A 4 3.87 8.78 5.63
CA LEU A 4 2.47 8.45 5.46
C LEU A 4 2.19 8.14 3.98
N ILE A 5 1.68 6.94 3.72
CA ILE A 5 1.40 6.45 2.37
C ILE A 5 -0.08 6.11 2.26
N ARG A 6 -0.76 6.66 1.24
CA ARG A 6 -2.10 6.21 0.86
C ARG A 6 -1.96 4.98 -0.04
N LYS A 7 -2.51 3.84 0.39
CA LYS A 7 -2.47 2.57 -0.35
C LYS A 7 -3.24 2.71 -1.67
N ASP A 8 -2.67 2.17 -2.74
CA ASP A 8 -3.40 2.05 -4.01
C ASP A 8 -4.47 0.95 -3.93
N GLU A 9 -5.39 0.93 -4.90
CA GLU A 9 -6.40 -0.12 -5.01
C GLU A 9 -5.77 -1.50 -5.22
N SER A 10 -6.41 -2.53 -4.68
CA SER A 10 -6.01 -3.92 -4.89
C SER A 10 -6.17 -4.32 -6.35
N ARG A 11 -5.19 -5.06 -6.87
CA ARG A 11 -5.28 -5.64 -8.21
C ARG A 11 -5.71 -7.10 -8.10
N HIS A 12 -6.85 -7.43 -8.68
CA HIS A 12 -7.39 -8.80 -8.74
C HIS A 12 -6.91 -9.57 -9.98
N LYS A 13 -6.06 -8.95 -10.81
CA LYS A 13 -5.53 -9.54 -12.03
C LYS A 13 -4.01 -9.44 -12.02
N THR A 14 -3.35 -10.58 -12.24
CA THR A 14 -1.90 -10.61 -12.44
C THR A 14 -1.53 -9.91 -13.75
N ARG A 15 -0.26 -9.50 -13.91
CA ARG A 15 0.21 -8.88 -15.17
C ARG A 15 0.03 -9.80 -16.39
N GLY A 16 0.03 -11.12 -16.20
CA GLY A 16 -0.20 -12.13 -17.24
C GLY A 16 -1.68 -12.38 -17.57
N GLY A 17 -2.60 -11.66 -16.91
CA GLY A 17 -4.01 -11.71 -17.24
C GLY A 17 -4.84 -12.73 -16.47
N ILE A 18 -4.23 -13.45 -15.53
CA ILE A 18 -4.92 -14.43 -14.68
C ILE A 18 -5.72 -13.68 -13.62
N VAL A 19 -7.02 -13.98 -13.55
CA VAL A 19 -7.93 -13.50 -12.50
C VAL A 19 -7.66 -14.31 -11.23
N LEU A 20 -7.43 -13.62 -10.12
CA LEU A 20 -7.20 -14.23 -8.83
C LEU A 20 -8.53 -14.61 -8.18
N PRO A 21 -8.61 -15.76 -7.48
CA PRO A 21 -9.78 -16.13 -6.71
C PRO A 21 -9.99 -15.17 -5.53
N ASP A 22 -11.22 -15.05 -5.05
CA ASP A 22 -11.65 -13.99 -4.12
C ASP A 22 -10.87 -13.94 -2.79
N GLN A 23 -10.27 -15.05 -2.37
CA GLN A 23 -9.46 -15.15 -1.15
C GLN A 23 -7.97 -14.80 -1.38
N ALA A 24 -7.53 -14.70 -2.62
CA ALA A 24 -6.16 -14.37 -2.99
C ALA A 24 -6.04 -12.85 -3.21
N GLU A 25 -5.73 -12.11 -2.15
CA GLU A 25 -5.39 -10.70 -2.26
C GLU A 25 -3.90 -10.54 -2.58
N ILE A 26 -3.57 -9.83 -3.66
CA ILE A 26 -2.22 -9.29 -3.81
C ILE A 26 -2.08 -8.19 -2.75
N PRO A 27 -1.10 -8.29 -1.82
CA PRO A 27 -0.87 -7.21 -0.88
C PRO A 27 -0.52 -5.95 -1.67
N THR A 28 -1.36 -4.91 -1.58
CA THR A 28 -1.05 -3.65 -2.24
C THR A 28 0.08 -2.96 -1.48
N ILE A 29 1.30 -3.17 -1.96
CA ILE A 29 2.51 -2.54 -1.42
C ILE A 29 2.79 -1.18 -2.08
N THR A 30 2.11 -0.87 -3.18
CA THR A 30 2.21 0.43 -3.85
C THR A 30 1.25 1.43 -3.22
N GLY A 31 1.68 2.69 -3.21
CA GLY A 31 0.87 3.78 -2.71
C GLY A 31 1.51 5.12 -3.04
N ARG A 32 0.75 6.18 -2.85
CA ARG A 32 1.22 7.56 -3.04
C ARG A 32 1.66 8.15 -1.71
N VAL A 33 2.87 8.73 -1.68
CA VAL A 33 3.35 9.50 -0.52
C VAL A 33 2.48 10.73 -0.38
N VAL A 34 1.85 10.88 0.78
CA VAL A 34 0.99 12.02 1.10
C VAL A 34 1.76 13.04 1.92
N GLU A 35 2.58 12.57 2.86
CA GLU A 35 3.37 13.41 3.74
C GLU A 35 4.66 12.68 4.17
N VAL A 36 5.74 13.43 4.28
CA VAL A 36 7.01 12.96 4.85
C VAL A 36 7.22 13.69 6.17
N SER A 37 7.09 12.98 7.28
CA SER A 37 7.15 13.60 8.61
C SER A 37 8.58 14.06 8.94
N LEU A 38 8.78 15.33 9.31
CA LEU A 38 9.82 15.68 10.30
C LEU A 38 9.46 14.95 11.60
N GLN A 39 10.45 14.34 12.25
CA GLN A 39 10.29 13.44 13.40
C GLN A 39 9.29 14.00 14.44
N VAL A 40 8.05 13.50 14.44
CA VAL A 40 7.08 13.81 15.48
C VAL A 40 7.45 12.97 16.70
N GLU A 41 8.02 13.60 17.72
CA GLU A 41 8.29 13.01 19.03
C GLU A 41 6.97 12.61 19.70
N ARG A 42 6.46 11.43 19.39
CA ARG A 42 5.47 10.76 20.23
C ARG A 42 5.70 9.27 20.17
N ASP A 43 6.31 8.77 21.23
CA ASP A 43 5.94 7.51 21.89
C ASP A 43 6.21 7.77 23.38
N ALA A 44 5.15 8.16 24.11
CA ALA A 44 5.07 8.29 25.57
C ALA A 44 4.20 7.15 26.11
#